data_AF-A0A962X8J6-F1
#
_entry.id   AF-A0A962X8J6-F1
#
_cell.length_a   1.000
_cell.length_b   1.000
_cell.length_c   1.000
_cell.angle_alpha   90.00
_cell.angle_beta   90.00
_cell.angle_gamma   90.00
#
_symmetry.space_group_name_H-M   'P 1'
#
loop_
_entity.id
_entity.type
_entity.pdbx_description
1 polymer ?
#
loop_
_entity_poly.entity_id
_entity_poly.type
_entity_poly.pdbx_seq_one_letter_code
_entity_poly.pdbx_strand_id
1 'polypeptide(L)'
;VAPDGDIEWWASNDLQMSASMRIRWAGYAWTIEYYHRGIKQFCGIEPAQVRAARAQRNHIGLCLRAFLRLESHCYRTGISWFEAKTTIIRAAVRAYLVNPLYTLAATA
;
A
#
# COMPACT_ATOMS: atom_id res chain seq x y z
N VAL A 1 16.38 21.93 8.98
CA VAL A 1 16.76 21.34 10.28
C VAL A 1 16.26 22.30 11.34
N ALA A 2 15.55 21.83 12.37
CA ALA A 2 14.99 22.71 13.39
C ALA A 2 16.14 23.50 14.07
N PRO A 3 15.97 24.81 14.34
CA PRO A 3 17.07 25.66 14.83
C PRO A 3 17.67 25.22 16.17
N ASP A 4 16.90 24.49 16.99
CA ASP A 4 17.21 24.24 18.40
C ASP A 4 17.59 22.77 18.71
N GLY A 5 17.79 21.96 17.66
CA GLY A 5 17.83 20.51 17.79
C GLY A 5 16.43 19.92 17.97
N ASP A 6 16.21 18.71 17.44
CA ASP A 6 14.90 18.07 17.50
C ASP A 6 14.66 17.54 18.92
N ILE A 7 14.08 18.38 19.79
CA ILE A 7 13.59 17.95 21.11
C ILE A 7 12.28 17.20 20.91
N GLU A 8 12.30 15.89 21.19
CA GLU A 8 11.13 15.02 21.05
C GLU A 8 10.45 14.78 22.41
N TRP A 9 9.17 15.13 22.51
CA TRP A 9 8.35 14.94 23.71
C TRP A 9 7.47 13.70 23.56
N TRP A 10 7.45 12.86 24.59
CA TRP A 10 6.67 11.62 24.62
C TRP A 10 5.66 11.65 25.78
N ALA A 11 4.41 11.31 25.48
CA ALA A 11 3.37 11.09 26.48
C ALA A 11 2.92 9.63 26.44
N SER A 12 2.91 8.96 27.59
CA SER A 12 2.40 7.59 27.70
C SER A 12 1.79 7.32 29.07
N ASN A 13 0.84 6.39 29.10
CA ASN A 13 0.27 5.82 30.31
C ASN A 13 1.13 4.67 30.90
N ASP A 14 2.16 4.20 30.20
CA ASP A 14 3.09 3.19 30.72
C ASP A 14 4.17 3.86 31.59
N LEU A 15 4.00 3.73 32.90
CA LEU A 15 4.92 4.29 33.91
C LEU A 15 6.28 3.59 33.95
N GLN A 16 6.40 2.40 33.34
CA GLN A 16 7.64 1.60 33.31
C GLN A 16 8.35 1.69 31.95
N MET A 17 7.92 2.62 31.08
CA MET A 17 8.46 2.73 29.74
C MET A 17 9.94 3.13 29.75
N SER A 18 10.77 2.21 29.28
CA SER A 18 12.19 2.46 29.08
C SER A 18 12.46 3.21 27.77
N ALA A 19 13.64 3.81 27.65
CA ALA A 19 14.07 4.47 26.42
C ALA A 19 14.09 3.50 25.21
N SER A 20 14.45 2.23 25.41
CA SER A 20 14.46 1.23 24.34
C SER A 20 13.04 0.84 23.90
N MET A 21 12.08 0.79 24.84
CA MET A 21 10.67 0.60 24.51
C MET A 21 10.13 1.75 23.67
N ARG A 22 10.46 3.01 24.02
CA ARG A 22 10.08 4.19 23.20
C ARG A 22 10.56 4.07 21.75
N ILE A 23 11.84 3.77 21.55
CA ILE A 23 12.42 3.64 20.21
C ILE A 23 11.70 2.54 19.41
N ARG A 24 11.38 1.42 20.05
CA ARG A 24 10.60 0.35 19.43
C ARG A 24 9.21 0.82 19.01
N TRP A 25 8.48 1.51 19.88
CA TRP A 25 7.15 2.04 19.57
C TRP A 25 7.18 3.09 18.45
N ALA A 26 8.19 3.96 18.45
CA ALA A 26 8.43 4.90 17.36
C ALA A 26 8.59 4.15 16.02
N GLY A 27 9.39 3.08 16.02
CA GLY A 27 9.56 2.22 14.84
C GLY A 27 8.25 1.56 14.38
N TYR A 28 7.39 1.14 15.31
CA TYR A 28 6.07 0.62 14.94
C TYR A 28 5.13 1.70 14.42
N ALA A 29 5.18 2.93 14.95
CA ALA A 29 4.36 4.02 14.44
C ALA A 29 4.63 4.26 12.95
N TRP A 30 5.88 4.17 12.50
CA TRP A 30 6.25 4.28 11.09
C TRP A 30 5.60 3.21 10.18
N THR A 31 5.16 2.07 10.71
CA THR A 31 4.47 1.06 9.90
C THR A 31 3.16 1.56 9.29
N ILE A 32 2.51 2.57 9.90
CA ILE A 32 1.32 3.20 9.33
C ILE A 32 1.62 3.92 8.02
N GLU A 33 2.82 4.49 7.87
CA GLU A 33 3.23 5.18 6.64
C GLU A 33 3.48 4.19 5.50
N TYR A 34 4.07 3.03 5.82
CA TYR A 34 4.21 1.95 4.85
C TYR A 34 2.84 1.42 4.41
N TYR A 35 1.91 1.25 5.35
CA TYR A 35 0.53 0.91 5.06
C TYR A 35 -0.14 1.94 4.12
N HIS A 36 -0.08 3.23 4.46
CA HIS A 36 -0.66 4.30 3.64
C HIS A 36 -0.05 4.35 2.24
N ARG A 37 1.28 4.23 2.13
CA ARG A 37 1.96 4.16 0.82
C ARG A 37 1.49 2.95 0.02
N GLY A 38 1.37 1.80 0.67
CA GLY A 38 0.92 0.56 0.06
C GLY A 38 -0.49 0.65 -0.53
N ILE A 39 -1.45 1.10 0.27
CA ILE A 39 -2.86 1.17 -0.16
C ILE A 39 -3.09 2.22 -1.25
N LYS A 40 -2.37 3.36 -1.20
CA LYS A 40 -2.40 4.38 -2.26
C LYS A 40 -1.88 3.83 -3.59
N GLN A 41 -0.67 3.28 -3.58
CA GLN A 41 0.00 2.83 -4.79
C GLN A 41 -0.62 1.57 -5.39
N PHE A 42 -0.95 0.58 -4.56
CA PHE A 42 -1.30 -0.75 -5.04
C PHE A 42 -2.81 -1.02 -5.06
N CYS A 43 -3.61 -0.26 -4.31
CA CYS A 43 -5.07 -0.42 -4.26
C CYS A 43 -5.85 0.81 -4.76
N GLY A 44 -5.19 1.94 -5.05
CA GLY A 44 -5.83 3.09 -5.70
C GLY A 44 -6.93 3.73 -4.86
N ILE A 45 -6.69 3.93 -3.55
CA ILE A 45 -7.70 4.48 -2.63
C ILE A 45 -8.03 5.97 -2.91
N GLU A 46 -7.10 6.75 -3.46
CA GLU A 46 -7.24 8.20 -3.70
C GLU A 46 -7.86 8.60 -5.06
N PRO A 47 -7.56 7.96 -6.21
CA PRO A 47 -7.96 8.47 -7.52
C PRO A 47 -9.45 8.34 -7.87
N ALA A 48 -10.32 7.84 -6.97
CA ALA A 48 -11.74 7.69 -7.28
C ALA A 48 -12.44 9.05 -7.44
N GLN A 49 -12.87 9.37 -8.66
CA GLN A 49 -13.54 10.63 -8.99
C GLN A 49 -15.07 10.60 -8.77
N VAL A 50 -15.55 9.72 -7.89
CA VAL A 50 -16.98 9.58 -7.60
C VAL A 50 -17.45 10.65 -6.61
N ARG A 51 -18.61 11.27 -6.88
CA ARG A 51 -19.16 12.38 -6.07
C ARG A 51 -20.15 11.92 -5.00
N ALA A 52 -20.79 10.77 -5.18
CA ALA A 52 -21.77 10.27 -4.23
C ALA A 52 -21.07 9.71 -2.97
N ALA A 53 -21.48 10.17 -1.79
CA ALA A 53 -20.89 9.74 -0.51
C ALA A 53 -20.94 8.22 -0.29
N ARG A 54 -21.99 7.54 -0.79
CA ARG A 54 -22.08 6.06 -0.76
C ARG A 54 -21.00 5.42 -1.63
N ALA A 55 -20.80 5.93 -2.85
CA ALA A 55 -19.80 5.41 -3.78
C ALA A 55 -18.38 5.62 -3.24
N GLN A 56 -18.09 6.78 -2.63
CA GLN A 56 -16.81 7.05 -1.99
C GLN A 56 -16.51 6.07 -0.85
N ARG A 57 -17.46 5.88 0.08
CA ARG A 57 -17.32 4.91 1.18
C ARG A 57 -17.14 3.48 0.68
N ASN A 58 -17.88 3.09 -0.36
CA ASN A 58 -17.73 1.77 -0.97
C ASN A 58 -16.35 1.59 -1.60
N HIS A 59 -15.84 2.59 -2.34
CA HIS A 59 -14.50 2.57 -2.93
C HIS A 59 -13.43 2.37 -1.86
N ILE A 60 -13.43 3.22 -0.83
CA ILE A 60 -12.52 3.13 0.31
C ILE A 60 -12.59 1.73 0.95
N GLY A 61 -13.80 1.24 1.23
CA GLY A 61 -14.00 -0.09 1.82
C GLY A 61 -13.48 -1.23 0.94
N LEU A 62 -13.64 -1.15 -0.37
CA LEU A 62 -13.12 -2.14 -1.32
C LEU A 62 -11.60 -2.10 -1.40
N CYS A 63 -10.98 -0.91 -1.42
CA CYS A 63 -9.53 -0.74 -1.38
C CYS A 63 -8.93 -1.34 -0.11
N LEU A 64 -9.53 -1.11 1.06
CA LEU A 64 -9.10 -1.69 2.33
C LEU A 64 -9.14 -3.23 2.30
N ARG A 65 -10.24 -3.82 1.80
CA ARG A 65 -10.38 -5.28 1.68
C ARG A 65 -9.42 -5.87 0.66
N ALA A 66 -9.16 -5.17 -0.44
CA ALA A 66 -8.18 -5.58 -1.44
C ALA A 66 -6.77 -5.56 -0.85
N PHE A 67 -6.42 -4.52 -0.10
CA PHE A 67 -5.12 -4.40 0.56
C PHE A 67 -4.87 -5.55 1.53
N LEU A 68 -5.84 -5.90 2.39
CA LEU A 68 -5.71 -7.04 3.31
C LEU A 68 -5.43 -8.36 2.58
N ARG A 69 -6.09 -8.59 1.43
CA ARG A 69 -5.86 -9.79 0.62
C ARG A 69 -4.48 -9.78 -0.03
N LEU A 70 -4.05 -8.64 -0.56
CA LEU A 70 -2.72 -8.44 -1.15
C LEU A 70 -1.63 -8.65 -0.11
N GLU A 71 -1.74 -8.02 1.06
CA GLU A 71 -0.80 -8.16 2.17
C GLU A 71 -0.70 -9.60 2.63
N SER A 72 -1.84 -10.25 2.82
CA SER A 72 -1.90 -11.65 3.22
C SER A 72 -1.26 -12.60 2.20
N HIS A 73 -1.40 -12.30 0.91
CA HIS A 73 -0.72 -13.04 -0.15
C HIS A 73 0.79 -12.81 -0.09
N CYS A 74 1.25 -11.56 -0.06
CA CYS A 74 2.66 -11.20 0.03
C CYS A 74 3.34 -11.78 1.27
N TYR A 75 2.67 -11.76 2.42
CA TYR A 75 3.15 -12.36 3.66
C TYR A 75 3.37 -13.88 3.53
N ARG A 76 2.42 -14.59 2.89
CA ARG A 76 2.53 -16.05 2.69
C ARG A 76 3.56 -16.44 1.65
N THR A 77 3.76 -15.66 0.60
CA THR A 77 4.64 -16.00 -0.52
C THR A 77 6.02 -15.37 -0.43
N GLY A 78 6.21 -14.41 0.47
CA GLY A 78 7.47 -13.66 0.62
C GLY A 78 7.76 -12.68 -0.53
N ILE A 79 6.79 -12.40 -1.39
CA ILE A 79 6.97 -11.48 -2.53
C ILE A 79 6.47 -10.07 -2.20
N SER A 80 7.05 -9.06 -2.84
CA SER A 80 6.63 -7.66 -2.67
C SER A 80 5.25 -7.39 -3.29
N TRP A 81 4.58 -6.33 -2.85
CA TRP A 81 3.33 -5.86 -3.48
C TRP A 81 3.46 -5.59 -4.98
N PHE A 82 4.61 -5.03 -5.37
CA PHE A 82 4.94 -4.79 -6.77
C PHE A 82 5.01 -6.10 -7.55
N GLU A 83 5.70 -7.10 -7.02
CA GLU A 83 5.85 -8.39 -7.69
C GLU A 83 4.51 -9.14 -7.80
N ALA A 84 3.72 -9.11 -6.73
CA ALA A 84 2.38 -9.69 -6.71
C ALA A 84 1.47 -9.13 -7.82
N LYS A 85 1.46 -7.80 -8.01
CA LYS A 85 0.68 -7.19 -9.11
C LYS A 85 1.31 -7.44 -10.48
N THR A 86 2.62 -7.27 -10.59
CA THR A 86 3.31 -7.36 -11.88
C THR A 86 3.29 -8.78 -12.44
N THR A 87 3.29 -9.81 -11.60
CA THR A 87 3.16 -11.20 -12.03
C THR A 87 1.86 -11.45 -12.79
N ILE A 88 0.74 -10.91 -12.31
CA ILE A 88 -0.57 -11.02 -12.98
C ILE A 88 -0.50 -10.37 -14.37
N ILE A 89 0.07 -9.15 -14.44
CA ILE A 89 0.21 -8.41 -15.70
C ILE A 89 1.11 -9.16 -16.69
N ARG A 90 2.28 -9.62 -16.25
CA ARG A 90 3.21 -10.39 -17.11
C ARG A 90 2.56 -11.66 -17.65
N ALA A 91 1.83 -12.39 -16.82
CA ALA A 91 1.11 -13.59 -17.25
C ALA A 91 0.06 -13.25 -18.32
N ALA A 92 -0.73 -12.20 -18.11
CA ALA A 92 -1.73 -11.74 -19.08
C ALA A 92 -1.10 -11.29 -20.40
N VAL A 93 -0.02 -10.50 -20.36
CA VAL A 93 0.70 -10.04 -21.56
C VAL A 93 1.28 -11.22 -22.33
N ARG A 94 1.93 -12.17 -21.66
CA ARG A 94 2.46 -13.39 -22.30
C ARG A 94 1.35 -14.19 -22.98
N ALA A 95 0.22 -14.38 -22.31
CA ALA A 95 -0.93 -15.09 -22.87
C ALA A 95 -1.48 -14.38 -24.12
N TYR A 96 -1.55 -13.04 -24.09
CA TYR A 96 -1.99 -12.25 -25.23
C TYR A 96 -1.04 -12.36 -26.43
N LEU A 97 0.28 -12.30 -26.20
CA LEU A 97 1.28 -12.40 -27.26
C LEU A 97 1.27 -13.77 -27.97
N VAL A 98 0.83 -14.83 -27.29
CA VAL A 98 0.69 -16.17 -27.87
C VAL A 98 -0.53 -16.27 -28.80
N ASN A 99 -1.63 -15.59 -28.47
CA ASN A 99 -2.86 -15.60 -29.25
C ASN A 99 -3.57 -14.23 -29.22
N PRO A 100 -3.10 -13.26 -30.04
CA PRO A 100 -3.63 -11.92 -30.01
C PRO A 100 -5.03 -11.87 -30.64
N LEU A 101 -6.01 -11.38 -29.88
CA LEU A 101 -7.37 -11.18 -30.39
C LEU A 101 -7.47 -9.94 -31.30
N TYR A 102 -6.66 -8.90 -31.00
CA TYR A 102 -6.64 -7.64 -31.74
C TYR A 102 -5.22 -7.30 -32.20
N THR A 103 -4.97 -7.39 -33.49
CA THR A 103 -3.73 -6.91 -34.10
C THR A 103 -3.95 -5.49 -34.60
N LEU A 104 -3.37 -4.51 -33.92
CA LEU A 104 -3.33 -3.14 -34.43
C LEU A 104 -2.23 -3.05 -35.49
N ALA A 105 -2.52 -2.41 -36.62
CA ALA A 105 -1.51 -2.11 -37.62
C ALA A 105 -0.43 -1.21 -37.01
N ALA A 106 0.84 -1.45 -37.37
CA ALA A 106 1.92 -0.55 -36.98
C ALA A 106 1.63 0.84 -37.54
N THR A 107 1.61 1.85 -36.67
CA THR A 107 1.36 3.26 -37.04
C THR A 107 2.66 4.02 -37.33
N ALA A 108 3.73 3.31 -37.70
CA ALA A 108 5.05 3.88 -37.97
C ALA A 108 5.37 3.76 -39.46
#